data_AF-A0A538TZF5-F1
#
_entry.id   AF-A0A538TZF5-F1
#
_cell.length_a   1.000
_cell.length_b   1.000
_cell.length_c   1.000
_cell.angle_alpha   90.00
_cell.angle_beta   90.00
_cell.angle_gamma   90.00
#
_symmetry.space_group_name_H-M   'P 1'
#
loop_
_entity.id
_entity.type
_entity.pdbx_description
1 polymer ?
#
loop_
_entity_poly.entity_id
_entity_poly.type
_entity_poly.pdbx_seq_one_letter_code
_entity_poly.pdbx_strand_id
1 'polypeptide(L)'
;MTSQTRAMSLVARTALILAGLLPAIAGAAPPPAPSHQDPRWLFEHGIPLERVEDPPVAPFVSPLGTTGATRAASTIPFGRFTIIQVNVNGVGADIVGDAANEPSLVVNPSNHSRMVIGWRQFDTIASNFRQAGFGYTTNAGATWTTGKIQPGVFRSDPVLDTDGSGIFYNSLGNSGGLHEDIFRSNDGGATWGPAVPAFGGDKQWMAVDRGIGHLYQAWSIAGNAYGTLTFDKSVDDGNNFQSPTEIPDQPIWGTLDVGLDHTLYVAGWGTAAGSFTGEFRVARSTNVAFQPSDPASFTSTTGDLGGFLRTGPPNGGGLLGQAGIAVDRSSTPRFGWVYVLSSVQTPTDPLDVNFIRSMDNGQTWTAPVRVNDDPAGDHAFQWFGTMSVSPSGRIDAVWNDTRGSADSTVSAVYYSYSTNGGANWSPNEQVTPTWNSTVGYPNQSKIGDYYDMTSDDAGADLAFAATFNGGEDIYYVRIPNAAVPTGVGDHVALRPRRLESFPNPFREATTIRFDAPRESARVRLEVFDLSGRRVATLVDGFRMGSGLTATWDGRREDGSEAPPSVYLCRLQAGGVTETRRLLRVR
;
A
#
# COMPACT_ATOMS: atom_id res chain seq x y z
N MET A 1 58.07 -81.48 -1.01
CA MET A 1 58.34 -81.92 0.37
C MET A 1 57.73 -80.89 1.32
N THR A 2 57.60 -81.21 2.62
CA THR A 2 57.21 -80.26 3.69
C THR A 2 58.14 -79.04 3.73
N SER A 3 57.79 -77.86 4.25
CA SER A 3 56.87 -77.48 5.35
C SER A 3 56.17 -76.12 5.02
N GLN A 4 55.59 -75.27 5.90
CA GLN A 4 54.59 -75.29 7.00
C GLN A 4 54.22 -73.79 7.27
N THR A 5 53.04 -73.30 7.66
CA THR A 5 51.65 -73.80 7.84
C THR A 5 50.69 -72.58 7.75
N ARG A 6 49.39 -72.77 7.52
CA ARG A 6 48.32 -71.77 7.79
C ARG A 6 47.27 -72.36 8.74
N ALA A 7 46.81 -71.60 9.73
CA ALA A 7 45.59 -71.81 10.53
C ALA A 7 45.24 -70.44 11.19
N MET A 8 44.03 -69.86 11.12
CA MET A 8 42.63 -70.29 11.38
C MET A 8 42.12 -69.84 12.76
N SER A 9 40.79 -69.85 12.94
CA SER A 9 40.08 -68.86 13.75
C SER A 9 39.25 -69.43 14.92
N LEU A 10 38.83 -68.50 15.79
CA LEU A 10 37.57 -68.51 16.58
C LEU A 10 37.41 -69.52 17.75
N VAL A 11 37.33 -68.98 18.96
CA VAL A 11 36.58 -69.52 20.12
C VAL A 11 35.86 -68.34 20.80
N ALA A 12 34.78 -68.55 21.55
CA ALA A 12 33.80 -67.51 21.89
C ALA A 12 33.37 -67.46 23.39
N ARG A 13 32.85 -66.28 23.77
CA ARG A 13 31.93 -65.96 24.90
C ARG A 13 32.36 -66.29 26.35
N THR A 14 32.50 -65.21 27.13
CA THR A 14 31.95 -65.09 28.50
C THR A 14 31.33 -63.69 28.64
N ALA A 15 30.32 -63.49 29.50
CA ALA A 15 29.64 -62.20 29.63
C ALA A 15 29.19 -61.91 31.07
N LEU A 16 29.34 -60.65 31.54
CA LEU A 16 28.33 -59.87 32.28
C LEU A 16 28.80 -58.43 32.57
N ILE A 17 27.89 -57.46 32.42
CA ILE A 17 27.62 -56.26 33.27
C ILE A 17 28.83 -55.54 33.91
N LEU A 18 29.05 -54.23 33.67
CA LEU A 18 28.20 -53.13 34.18
C LEU A 18 28.18 -51.89 33.26
N ALA A 19 27.15 -51.05 33.36
CA ALA A 19 26.94 -49.88 32.51
C ALA A 19 27.34 -48.54 33.16
N GLY A 20 27.66 -47.54 32.33
CA GLY A 20 27.84 -46.13 32.68
C GLY A 20 27.59 -45.26 31.45
N LEU A 21 26.87 -44.14 31.59
CA LEU A 21 26.32 -43.39 30.45
C LEU A 21 27.31 -42.36 29.89
N LEU A 22 27.35 -42.27 28.56
CA LEU A 22 27.66 -41.05 27.81
C LEU A 22 26.61 -40.89 26.70
N PRO A 23 26.04 -39.70 26.46
CA PRO A 23 25.02 -39.51 25.43
C PRO A 23 25.64 -39.55 24.04
N ALA A 24 24.93 -40.16 23.08
CA ALA A 24 25.31 -40.12 21.68
C ALA A 24 25.04 -38.72 21.11
N ILE A 25 26.06 -38.11 20.49
CA ILE A 25 25.87 -36.92 19.67
C ILE A 25 25.14 -37.37 18.40
N ALA A 26 23.84 -37.11 18.34
CA ALA A 26 23.08 -37.27 17.10
C ALA A 26 23.60 -36.23 16.09
N GLY A 27 24.21 -36.69 15.00
CA GLY A 27 24.53 -35.81 13.88
C GLY A 27 23.22 -35.24 13.33
N ALA A 28 23.14 -33.92 13.21
CA ALA A 28 22.03 -33.28 12.52
C ALA A 28 21.92 -33.85 11.09
N ALA A 29 20.69 -34.16 10.66
CA ALA A 29 20.47 -34.44 9.25
C ALA A 29 20.88 -33.19 8.44
N PRO A 30 21.45 -33.34 7.23
CA PRO A 30 21.60 -32.20 6.34
C PRO A 30 20.23 -31.56 6.11
N PRO A 31 20.15 -30.23 5.94
CA PRO A 31 18.88 -29.59 5.61
C PRO A 31 18.29 -30.24 4.34
N PRO A 32 16.95 -30.33 4.23
CA PRO A 32 16.33 -30.78 2.99
C PRO A 32 16.83 -29.89 1.84
N ALA A 33 17.01 -30.47 0.66
CA ALA A 33 17.36 -29.69 -0.52
C ALA A 33 16.29 -28.60 -0.72
N PRO A 34 16.69 -27.35 -1.04
CA PRO A 34 15.74 -26.26 -1.24
C PRO A 34 14.72 -26.67 -2.29
N SER A 35 13.44 -26.44 -2.01
CA SER A 35 12.39 -26.75 -2.96
C SER A 35 12.49 -25.80 -4.16
N HIS A 36 12.06 -26.25 -5.34
CA HIS A 36 11.90 -25.41 -6.54
C HIS A 36 10.72 -24.42 -6.42
N GLN A 37 10.45 -23.95 -5.19
CA GLN A 37 9.41 -23.01 -4.76
C GLN A 37 9.88 -22.08 -3.62
N ASP A 38 11.13 -22.15 -3.15
CA ASP A 38 11.69 -21.13 -2.24
C ASP A 38 12.10 -19.88 -3.05
N PRO A 39 11.54 -18.68 -2.79
CA PRO A 39 11.91 -17.45 -3.46
C PRO A 39 13.40 -17.13 -3.43
N ARG A 40 14.12 -17.56 -2.37
CA ARG A 40 15.57 -17.39 -2.30
C ARG A 40 16.29 -18.25 -3.34
N TRP A 41 15.95 -19.54 -3.41
CA TRP A 41 16.51 -20.43 -4.41
C TRP A 41 16.15 -19.99 -5.84
N LEU A 42 14.91 -19.53 -6.07
CA LEU A 42 14.46 -19.06 -7.38
C LEU A 42 15.26 -17.83 -7.86
N PHE A 43 15.41 -16.81 -7.00
CA PHE A 43 16.23 -15.63 -7.27
C PHE A 43 17.70 -15.98 -7.52
N GLU A 44 18.31 -16.87 -6.72
CA GLU A 44 19.72 -17.30 -6.90
C GLU A 44 19.99 -17.94 -8.27
N HIS A 45 18.94 -18.43 -8.93
CA HIS A 45 19.00 -19.05 -10.25
C HIS A 45 18.36 -18.19 -11.36
N GLY A 46 17.97 -16.95 -11.06
CA GLY A 46 17.35 -16.01 -12.01
C GLY A 46 15.94 -16.40 -12.46
N ILE A 47 15.25 -17.25 -11.70
CA ILE A 47 13.91 -17.77 -12.04
C ILE A 47 12.86 -16.84 -11.41
N PRO A 48 11.86 -16.35 -12.17
CA PRO A 48 10.76 -15.56 -11.59
C PRO A 48 9.93 -16.36 -10.58
N LEU A 49 9.25 -15.65 -9.68
CA LEU A 49 8.14 -16.25 -8.91
C LEU A 49 6.95 -16.48 -9.83
N GLU A 50 6.72 -15.51 -10.71
CA GLU A 50 5.57 -15.46 -11.61
C GLU A 50 5.76 -16.32 -12.87
N ARG A 51 5.15 -17.51 -12.86
CA ARG A 51 5.10 -18.44 -14.01
C ARG A 51 4.06 -18.00 -15.02
N VAL A 52 4.47 -17.81 -16.27
CA VAL A 52 3.70 -17.18 -17.36
C VAL A 52 3.03 -18.22 -18.26
N GLU A 53 3.50 -19.47 -18.16
CA GLU A 53 3.11 -20.64 -18.92
C GLU A 53 1.92 -21.43 -18.33
N ASP A 54 1.43 -21.06 -17.13
CA ASP A 54 0.28 -21.71 -16.48
C ASP A 54 -1.01 -21.48 -17.31
N PRO A 55 -1.63 -22.53 -17.88
CA PRO A 55 -2.75 -22.35 -18.82
C PRO A 55 -4.08 -22.07 -18.09
N PRO A 56 -4.94 -21.20 -18.64
CA PRO A 56 -6.28 -20.97 -18.11
C PRO A 56 -7.15 -22.23 -18.27
N VAL A 57 -7.88 -22.59 -17.21
CA VAL A 57 -8.86 -23.69 -17.24
C VAL A 57 -10.18 -23.19 -17.83
N ALA A 58 -10.73 -23.91 -18.81
CA ALA A 58 -12.02 -23.58 -19.41
C ALA A 58 -13.20 -24.00 -18.51
N PRO A 59 -14.34 -23.27 -18.49
CA PRO A 59 -14.72 -22.19 -19.39
C PRO A 59 -14.27 -20.78 -18.94
N PHE A 60 -13.61 -20.08 -19.86
CA PHE A 60 -13.04 -18.74 -19.71
C PHE A 60 -14.09 -17.60 -19.73
N VAL A 61 -15.28 -17.85 -20.31
CA VAL A 61 -16.27 -16.81 -20.61
C VAL A 61 -17.41 -16.84 -19.60
N SER A 62 -17.24 -16.12 -18.49
CA SER A 62 -18.37 -15.71 -17.66
C SER A 62 -18.07 -14.39 -16.93
N PRO A 63 -18.80 -13.29 -17.20
CA PRO A 63 -18.67 -12.05 -16.43
C PRO A 63 -19.33 -12.25 -15.05
N LEU A 64 -18.59 -12.90 -14.14
CA LEU A 64 -19.02 -13.28 -12.78
C LEU A 64 -20.29 -14.16 -12.76
N GLY A 65 -20.57 -14.88 -13.85
CA GLY A 65 -21.81 -15.61 -14.06
C GLY A 65 -21.78 -17.04 -13.52
N THR A 66 -22.29 -17.20 -12.29
CA THR A 66 -23.31 -18.21 -11.91
C THR A 66 -23.08 -19.71 -12.15
N THR A 67 -21.95 -20.18 -12.68
CA THR A 67 -21.70 -21.62 -12.89
C THR A 67 -20.90 -22.29 -11.78
N GLY A 68 -20.24 -21.52 -10.91
CA GLY A 68 -19.71 -22.00 -9.64
C GLY A 68 -20.79 -22.12 -8.57
N ALA A 69 -20.49 -22.82 -7.48
CA ALA A 69 -21.31 -22.72 -6.27
C ALA A 69 -21.16 -21.30 -5.69
N THR A 70 -22.21 -20.80 -5.03
CA THR A 70 -22.21 -19.46 -4.42
C THR A 70 -22.88 -19.51 -3.04
N ARG A 71 -22.48 -18.59 -2.16
CA ARG A 71 -23.09 -18.39 -0.83
C ARG A 71 -23.14 -16.89 -0.52
N ALA A 72 -23.71 -16.51 0.62
CA ALA A 72 -23.69 -15.12 1.05
C ALA A 72 -22.24 -14.63 1.20
N ALA A 73 -21.93 -13.46 0.61
CA ALA A 73 -20.65 -12.81 0.81
C ALA A 73 -20.46 -12.41 2.28
N SER A 74 -19.22 -12.47 2.74
CA SER A 74 -18.91 -12.32 4.15
C SER A 74 -18.96 -10.85 4.57
N THR A 75 -19.83 -10.54 5.53
CA THR A 75 -19.80 -9.27 6.30
C THR A 75 -19.65 -9.64 7.77
N ILE A 76 -18.48 -9.37 8.33
CA ILE A 76 -18.05 -9.93 9.62
C ILE A 76 -17.89 -8.79 10.64
N PRO A 77 -18.79 -8.65 11.61
CA PRO A 77 -18.60 -7.73 12.73
C PRO A 77 -17.61 -8.32 13.74
N PHE A 78 -16.57 -7.56 14.10
CA PHE A 78 -15.58 -7.97 15.10
C PHE A 78 -15.15 -6.78 15.96
N GLY A 79 -15.44 -6.83 17.27
CA GLY A 79 -15.16 -5.72 18.17
C GLY A 79 -15.83 -4.41 17.71
N ARG A 80 -15.03 -3.44 17.28
CA ARG A 80 -15.46 -2.15 16.72
C ARG A 80 -15.34 -2.05 15.19
N PHE A 81 -15.02 -3.16 14.53
CA PHE A 81 -14.75 -3.26 13.09
C PHE A 81 -15.84 -4.02 12.35
N THR A 82 -15.94 -3.79 11.05
CA THR A 82 -16.76 -4.59 10.12
C THR A 82 -15.91 -4.89 8.91
N ILE A 83 -15.60 -6.17 8.73
CA ILE A 83 -14.83 -6.69 7.60
C ILE A 83 -15.81 -7.05 6.48
N ILE A 84 -15.52 -6.63 5.26
CA ILE A 84 -16.42 -6.76 4.09
C ILE A 84 -15.66 -7.47 2.97
N GLN A 85 -16.19 -8.59 2.46
CA GLN A 85 -15.63 -9.30 1.31
C GLN A 85 -15.80 -8.47 0.02
N VAL A 86 -14.77 -8.44 -0.83
CA VAL A 86 -14.66 -7.54 -1.98
C VAL A 86 -14.80 -8.27 -3.31
N ASN A 87 -14.18 -9.44 -3.49
CA ASN A 87 -14.18 -10.25 -4.74
C ASN A 87 -15.50 -11.00 -4.99
N VAL A 88 -16.64 -10.34 -4.75
CA VAL A 88 -17.98 -10.90 -4.94
C VAL A 88 -18.37 -10.97 -6.42
N ASN A 89 -19.34 -11.81 -6.75
CA ASN A 89 -19.92 -11.88 -8.09
C ASN A 89 -20.91 -10.73 -8.39
N GLY A 90 -21.45 -10.72 -9.62
CA GLY A 90 -22.37 -9.68 -10.11
C GLY A 90 -23.74 -9.59 -9.41
N VAL A 91 -24.02 -10.42 -8.39
CA VAL A 91 -25.18 -10.28 -7.49
C VAL A 91 -24.78 -10.09 -6.02
N GLY A 92 -23.50 -9.81 -5.73
CA GLY A 92 -22.99 -9.55 -4.38
C GLY A 92 -22.82 -10.82 -3.53
N ALA A 93 -22.63 -11.97 -4.16
CA ALA A 93 -22.43 -13.26 -3.49
C ALA A 93 -21.00 -13.79 -3.65
N ASP A 94 -20.57 -14.64 -2.72
CA ASP A 94 -19.29 -15.33 -2.70
C ASP A 94 -19.12 -16.30 -3.88
N ILE A 95 -17.88 -16.51 -4.34
CA ILE A 95 -17.54 -17.30 -5.53
C ILE A 95 -16.84 -18.60 -5.11
N VAL A 96 -17.61 -19.57 -4.60
CA VAL A 96 -17.06 -20.76 -3.93
C VAL A 96 -16.12 -21.56 -4.84
N GLY A 97 -14.81 -21.49 -4.54
CA GLY A 97 -13.74 -22.22 -5.22
C GLY A 97 -12.90 -21.39 -6.18
N ASP A 98 -13.12 -20.08 -6.29
CA ASP A 98 -12.14 -19.12 -6.81
C ASP A 98 -11.04 -18.82 -5.77
N ALA A 99 -10.11 -17.93 -6.11
CA ALA A 99 -9.18 -17.36 -5.14
C ALA A 99 -8.70 -15.95 -5.58
N ALA A 100 -8.36 -15.09 -4.61
CA ALA A 100 -7.95 -13.73 -4.87
C ALA A 100 -6.94 -13.20 -3.83
N ASN A 101 -5.78 -12.72 -4.28
CA ASN A 101 -4.69 -12.24 -3.40
C ASN A 101 -3.86 -11.09 -3.96
N GLU A 102 -2.87 -10.65 -3.16
CA GLU A 102 -1.99 -9.50 -3.43
C GLU A 102 -2.76 -8.23 -3.80
N PRO A 103 -3.62 -7.71 -2.88
CA PRO A 103 -4.40 -6.53 -3.14
C PRO A 103 -3.60 -5.23 -3.00
N SER A 104 -3.92 -4.25 -3.84
CA SER A 104 -3.58 -2.83 -3.67
C SER A 104 -4.83 -1.95 -3.66
N LEU A 105 -4.77 -0.82 -2.96
CA LEU A 105 -5.92 0.01 -2.59
C LEU A 105 -5.65 1.50 -2.84
N VAL A 106 -6.52 2.14 -3.61
CA VAL A 106 -6.55 3.59 -3.76
C VAL A 106 -7.88 4.18 -3.32
N VAL A 107 -7.82 5.19 -2.43
CA VAL A 107 -8.96 6.01 -2.02
C VAL A 107 -8.84 7.37 -2.73
N ASN A 108 -9.92 7.89 -3.30
CA ASN A 108 -9.85 9.19 -3.97
C ASN A 108 -9.70 10.32 -2.92
N PRO A 109 -8.61 11.13 -2.98
CA PRO A 109 -8.32 12.12 -1.93
C PRO A 109 -9.39 13.21 -1.81
N SER A 110 -10.04 13.57 -2.92
CA SER A 110 -11.09 14.58 -2.92
C SER A 110 -12.46 14.06 -2.44
N ASN A 111 -12.66 12.73 -2.45
CA ASN A 111 -13.89 12.09 -2.01
C ASN A 111 -13.65 10.63 -1.55
N HIS A 112 -13.46 10.44 -0.24
CA HIS A 112 -13.20 9.13 0.36
C HIS A 112 -14.41 8.16 0.28
N SER A 113 -15.57 8.59 -0.25
CA SER A 113 -16.64 7.65 -0.61
C SER A 113 -16.26 6.76 -1.80
N ARG A 114 -15.28 7.17 -2.62
CA ARG A 114 -14.80 6.45 -3.80
C ARG A 114 -13.45 5.80 -3.52
N MET A 115 -13.37 4.50 -3.78
CA MET A 115 -12.16 3.69 -3.63
C MET A 115 -12.13 2.62 -4.72
N VAL A 116 -10.95 2.12 -5.04
CA VAL A 116 -10.72 0.97 -5.91
C VAL A 116 -9.69 0.06 -5.26
N ILE A 117 -9.96 -1.24 -5.30
CA ILE A 117 -9.01 -2.29 -4.94
C ILE A 117 -8.74 -3.12 -6.20
N GLY A 118 -7.47 -3.39 -6.50
CA GLY A 118 -7.04 -4.37 -7.51
C GLY A 118 -6.45 -5.61 -6.85
N TRP A 119 -6.49 -6.77 -7.51
CA TRP A 119 -5.93 -8.03 -6.99
C TRP A 119 -5.62 -9.06 -8.11
N ARG A 120 -4.80 -10.06 -7.78
CA ARG A 120 -4.60 -11.27 -8.59
C ARG A 120 -5.84 -12.15 -8.48
N GLN A 121 -6.67 -12.20 -9.52
CA GLN A 121 -7.87 -13.03 -9.56
C GLN A 121 -7.56 -14.38 -10.22
N PHE A 122 -7.76 -15.47 -9.48
CA PHE A 122 -7.75 -16.84 -9.95
C PHE A 122 -9.21 -17.32 -10.05
N ASP A 123 -9.61 -17.87 -11.20
CA ASP A 123 -11.01 -18.33 -11.39
C ASP A 123 -11.28 -19.74 -10.85
N THR A 124 -10.23 -20.43 -10.39
CA THR A 124 -10.35 -21.65 -9.59
C THR A 124 -9.06 -21.95 -8.84
N ILE A 125 -9.16 -22.43 -7.60
CA ILE A 125 -8.03 -22.98 -6.83
C ILE A 125 -7.29 -24.13 -7.53
N ALA A 126 -7.92 -24.75 -8.54
CA ALA A 126 -7.30 -25.80 -9.36
C ALA A 126 -6.31 -25.26 -10.42
N SER A 127 -6.09 -23.95 -10.52
CA SER A 127 -5.17 -23.34 -11.49
C SER A 127 -4.38 -22.19 -10.87
N ASN A 128 -3.12 -22.05 -11.30
CA ASN A 128 -2.28 -20.89 -10.99
C ASN A 128 -2.45 -19.75 -12.00
N PHE A 129 -3.36 -19.86 -12.97
CA PHE A 129 -3.63 -18.77 -13.90
C PHE A 129 -4.31 -17.59 -13.18
N ARG A 130 -3.68 -16.41 -13.21
CA ARG A 130 -4.21 -15.16 -12.66
C ARG A 130 -4.44 -14.10 -13.73
N GLN A 131 -5.43 -13.26 -13.47
CA GLN A 131 -5.83 -12.09 -14.24
C GLN A 131 -6.09 -10.90 -13.32
N ALA A 132 -6.29 -9.70 -13.88
CA ALA A 132 -6.43 -8.46 -13.14
C ALA A 132 -7.86 -8.31 -12.61
N GLY A 133 -8.10 -8.74 -11.37
CA GLY A 133 -9.35 -8.49 -10.67
C GLY A 133 -9.41 -7.07 -10.13
N PHE A 134 -10.57 -6.44 -10.17
CA PHE A 134 -10.78 -5.14 -9.53
C PHE A 134 -12.17 -5.02 -8.91
N GLY A 135 -12.28 -4.18 -7.90
CA GLY A 135 -13.52 -3.81 -7.24
C GLY A 135 -13.52 -2.32 -6.92
N TYR A 136 -14.60 -1.63 -7.25
CA TYR A 136 -14.78 -0.20 -6.93
C TYR A 136 -15.98 0.03 -6.03
N THR A 137 -15.93 1.10 -5.25
CA THR A 137 -17.01 1.53 -4.36
C THR A 137 -17.33 3.01 -4.57
N THR A 138 -18.55 3.40 -4.21
CA THR A 138 -18.99 4.81 -4.18
C THR A 138 -19.60 5.22 -2.83
N ASN A 139 -19.67 4.29 -1.87
CA ASN A 139 -20.27 4.45 -0.54
C ASN A 139 -19.28 4.07 0.59
N ALA A 140 -18.02 4.47 0.46
CA ALA A 140 -16.95 4.30 1.46
C ALA A 140 -16.68 2.82 1.83
N GLY A 141 -16.72 1.94 0.83
CA GLY A 141 -16.42 0.51 0.95
C GLY A 141 -17.53 -0.33 1.60
N ALA A 142 -18.71 0.26 1.86
CA ALA A 142 -19.87 -0.47 2.40
C ALA A 142 -20.43 -1.50 1.41
N THR A 143 -20.28 -1.27 0.10
CA THR A 143 -20.53 -2.26 -0.97
C THR A 143 -19.54 -2.07 -2.11
N TRP A 144 -19.22 -3.16 -2.82
CA TRP A 144 -18.27 -3.20 -3.93
C TRP A 144 -18.94 -3.68 -5.21
N THR A 145 -18.55 -3.11 -6.35
CA THR A 145 -18.89 -3.61 -7.70
C THR A 145 -17.60 -4.09 -8.36
N THR A 146 -17.61 -5.32 -8.86
CA THR A 146 -16.40 -6.05 -9.28
C THR A 146 -16.30 -6.23 -10.78
N GLY A 147 -15.08 -6.49 -11.25
CA GLY A 147 -14.78 -6.74 -12.65
C GLY A 147 -13.38 -7.33 -12.87
N LYS A 148 -13.02 -7.48 -14.14
CA LYS A 148 -11.71 -7.98 -14.59
C LYS A 148 -11.18 -7.11 -15.72
N ILE A 149 -9.94 -6.63 -15.62
CA ILE A 149 -9.26 -5.95 -16.74
C ILE A 149 -8.76 -7.03 -17.70
N GLN A 150 -9.09 -6.89 -19.00
CA GLN A 150 -8.77 -7.85 -20.06
C GLN A 150 -9.00 -9.33 -19.64
N PRO A 151 -10.25 -9.77 -19.42
CA PRO A 151 -10.55 -11.08 -18.84
C PRO A 151 -9.78 -12.23 -19.47
N GLY A 152 -9.07 -12.99 -18.63
CA GLY A 152 -8.24 -14.13 -19.00
C GLY A 152 -7.03 -13.82 -19.88
N VAL A 153 -6.63 -12.56 -20.04
CA VAL A 153 -5.21 -12.23 -20.28
C VAL A 153 -4.47 -12.44 -18.96
N PHE A 154 -3.27 -13.03 -19.02
CA PHE A 154 -2.38 -13.14 -17.87
C PHE A 154 -2.13 -11.76 -17.28
N ARG A 155 -2.43 -11.58 -16.00
CA ARG A 155 -2.08 -10.38 -15.23
C ARG A 155 -1.75 -10.75 -13.80
N SER A 156 -0.72 -10.12 -13.23
CA SER A 156 -0.31 -10.35 -11.86
C SER A 156 0.08 -9.06 -11.14
N ASP A 157 0.24 -9.17 -9.82
CA ASP A 157 0.84 -8.19 -8.91
C ASP A 157 0.35 -6.75 -9.13
N PRO A 158 -0.97 -6.48 -9.04
CA PRO A 158 -1.50 -5.19 -9.42
C PRO A 158 -1.23 -4.11 -8.38
N VAL A 159 -0.80 -2.93 -8.82
CA VAL A 159 -0.54 -1.76 -7.96
C VAL A 159 -1.32 -0.54 -8.46
N LEU A 160 -2.09 0.09 -7.57
CA LEU A 160 -2.95 1.23 -7.88
C LEU A 160 -2.48 2.52 -7.20
N ASP A 161 -2.57 3.65 -7.92
CA ASP A 161 -2.49 5.00 -7.34
C ASP A 161 -3.32 5.99 -8.20
N THR A 162 -3.40 7.26 -7.80
CA THR A 162 -4.27 8.28 -8.40
C THR A 162 -3.56 9.62 -8.48
N ASP A 163 -3.78 10.36 -9.57
CA ASP A 163 -3.45 11.79 -9.65
C ASP A 163 -4.47 12.69 -8.90
N GLY A 164 -5.53 12.07 -8.34
CA GLY A 164 -6.66 12.72 -7.68
C GLY A 164 -7.89 12.88 -8.59
N SER A 165 -7.71 12.90 -9.91
CA SER A 165 -8.76 12.98 -10.93
C SER A 165 -8.97 11.65 -11.68
N GLY A 166 -7.89 10.97 -12.05
CA GLY A 166 -7.88 9.62 -12.63
C GLY A 166 -7.20 8.61 -11.70
N ILE A 167 -7.47 7.32 -11.94
CA ILE A 167 -6.86 6.19 -11.21
C ILE A 167 -6.04 5.39 -12.20
N PHE A 168 -4.83 5.00 -11.81
CA PHE A 168 -3.94 4.14 -12.56
C PHE A 168 -3.90 2.75 -11.92
N TYR A 169 -3.84 1.73 -12.75
CA TYR A 169 -3.70 0.32 -12.38
C TYR A 169 -2.51 -0.24 -13.16
N ASN A 170 -1.42 -0.52 -12.47
CA ASN A 170 -0.25 -1.22 -13.01
C ASN A 170 -0.47 -2.74 -12.87
N SER A 171 0.02 -3.56 -13.81
CA SER A 171 0.01 -5.02 -13.68
C SER A 171 0.85 -5.77 -14.71
N LEU A 172 1.53 -6.81 -14.21
CA LEU A 172 2.44 -7.66 -14.97
C LEU A 172 1.75 -8.29 -16.16
N GLY A 173 2.47 -8.42 -17.28
CA GLY A 173 1.96 -8.96 -18.53
C GLY A 173 2.88 -10.01 -19.16
N ASN A 174 2.29 -10.87 -19.98
CA ASN A 174 2.93 -12.05 -20.59
C ASN A 174 4.06 -11.71 -21.60
N SER A 175 4.01 -10.56 -22.27
CA SER A 175 4.87 -10.29 -23.43
C SER A 175 6.34 -10.09 -23.05
N GLY A 176 7.21 -10.96 -23.57
CA GLY A 176 8.65 -10.71 -23.67
C GLY A 176 9.49 -10.82 -22.39
N GLY A 177 8.92 -11.17 -21.24
CA GLY A 177 9.66 -11.36 -19.98
C GLY A 177 9.24 -10.42 -18.85
N LEU A 178 7.95 -10.52 -18.46
CA LEU A 178 7.38 -9.81 -17.31
C LEU A 178 7.46 -8.27 -17.42
N HIS A 179 7.15 -7.73 -18.60
CA HIS A 179 6.81 -6.30 -18.76
C HIS A 179 5.48 -5.94 -18.06
N GLU A 180 5.13 -4.66 -18.05
CA GLU A 180 3.91 -4.12 -17.45
C GLU A 180 2.96 -3.51 -18.49
N ASP A 181 1.68 -3.39 -18.16
CA ASP A 181 0.81 -2.38 -18.76
C ASP A 181 0.11 -1.53 -17.69
N ILE A 182 0.06 -0.22 -17.93
CA ILE A 182 -0.72 0.74 -17.17
C ILE A 182 -2.12 0.89 -17.78
N PHE A 183 -3.15 0.84 -16.95
CA PHE A 183 -4.53 1.15 -17.32
C PHE A 183 -5.01 2.38 -16.54
N ARG A 184 -5.59 3.38 -17.23
CA ARG A 184 -6.18 4.57 -16.59
C ARG A 184 -7.72 4.48 -16.56
N SER A 185 -8.32 4.72 -15.39
CA SER A 185 -9.74 4.95 -15.20
C SER A 185 -10.02 6.43 -14.94
N ASN A 186 -11.09 6.96 -15.53
CA ASN A 186 -11.52 8.36 -15.39
C ASN A 186 -12.93 8.50 -14.78
N ASP A 187 -13.56 7.40 -14.37
CA ASP A 187 -14.91 7.37 -13.77
C ASP A 187 -14.93 6.91 -12.29
N GLY A 188 -13.76 6.54 -11.75
CA GLY A 188 -13.59 6.07 -10.37
C GLY A 188 -13.44 4.56 -10.25
N GLY A 189 -12.83 3.91 -11.26
CA GLY A 189 -12.59 2.47 -11.30
C GLY A 189 -13.74 1.65 -11.88
N ALA A 190 -14.76 2.27 -12.46
CA ALA A 190 -15.90 1.56 -13.05
C ALA A 190 -15.60 1.06 -14.47
N THR A 191 -14.81 1.81 -15.24
CA THR A 191 -14.24 1.39 -16.52
C THR A 191 -12.75 1.75 -16.62
N TRP A 192 -12.05 1.01 -17.47
CA TRP A 192 -10.60 1.13 -17.70
C TRP A 192 -10.33 1.41 -19.18
N GLY A 193 -9.35 2.26 -19.45
CA GLY A 193 -8.88 2.57 -20.80
C GLY A 193 -8.13 1.41 -21.47
N PRO A 194 -7.58 1.63 -22.67
CA PRO A 194 -6.62 0.70 -23.27
C PRO A 194 -5.38 0.55 -22.37
N ALA A 195 -4.69 -0.56 -22.54
CA ALA A 195 -3.36 -0.78 -21.98
C ALA A 195 -2.36 0.22 -22.59
N VAL A 196 -1.53 0.85 -21.75
CA VAL A 196 -0.31 1.55 -22.14
C VAL A 196 0.88 0.70 -21.70
N PRO A 197 1.68 0.16 -22.64
CA PRO A 197 2.86 -0.63 -22.28
C PRO A 197 3.91 0.20 -21.54
N ALA A 198 4.42 -0.36 -20.44
CA ALA A 198 5.53 0.18 -19.68
C ALA A 198 6.66 -0.85 -19.58
N PHE A 199 7.81 -0.45 -19.02
CA PHE A 199 8.82 -1.41 -18.57
C PHE A 199 8.43 -1.91 -17.18
N GLY A 200 9.13 -2.93 -16.67
CA GLY A 200 8.93 -3.44 -15.31
C GLY A 200 9.40 -4.86 -15.09
N GLY A 201 8.78 -5.57 -14.15
CA GLY A 201 9.25 -6.86 -13.65
C GLY A 201 8.58 -7.32 -12.35
N ASP A 202 8.79 -8.57 -11.98
CA ASP A 202 8.24 -9.23 -10.78
C ASP A 202 8.37 -8.35 -9.52
N LYS A 203 7.32 -8.30 -8.69
CA LYS A 203 7.17 -7.40 -7.52
C LYS A 203 7.46 -5.92 -7.83
N GLN A 204 6.82 -5.40 -8.88
CA GLN A 204 6.76 -3.97 -9.16
C GLN A 204 5.88 -3.21 -8.17
N TRP A 205 6.21 -1.93 -7.95
CA TRP A 205 5.33 -0.93 -7.33
C TRP A 205 5.33 0.36 -8.16
N MET A 206 4.26 1.15 -8.02
CA MET A 206 4.04 2.41 -8.73
C MET A 206 3.63 3.52 -7.74
N ALA A 207 4.10 4.75 -7.97
CA ALA A 207 3.65 5.95 -7.27
C ALA A 207 3.42 7.12 -8.23
N VAL A 208 2.40 7.95 -7.96
CA VAL A 208 2.02 9.13 -8.75
C VAL A 208 2.42 10.41 -8.02
N ASP A 209 3.25 11.23 -8.65
CA ASP A 209 3.51 12.59 -8.18
C ASP A 209 2.33 13.51 -8.52
N ARG A 210 1.36 13.54 -7.61
CA ARG A 210 0.12 14.35 -7.72
C ARG A 210 0.38 15.86 -7.83
N GLY A 211 1.60 16.34 -7.63
CA GLY A 211 1.98 17.73 -7.85
C GLY A 211 2.26 18.09 -9.32
N ILE A 212 2.65 17.10 -10.15
CA ILE A 212 3.11 17.30 -11.54
C ILE A 212 2.59 16.28 -12.57
N GLY A 213 1.87 15.23 -12.14
CA GLY A 213 1.30 14.22 -13.04
C GLY A 213 2.30 13.14 -13.52
N HIS A 214 3.48 13.07 -12.91
CA HIS A 214 4.48 12.04 -13.23
C HIS A 214 4.13 10.71 -12.56
N LEU A 215 4.43 9.60 -13.23
CA LEU A 215 4.36 8.25 -12.68
C LEU A 215 5.77 7.69 -12.55
N TYR A 216 6.02 6.99 -11.44
CA TYR A 216 7.30 6.33 -11.14
C TYR A 216 7.06 4.86 -10.86
N GLN A 217 7.89 3.96 -11.40
CA GLN A 217 7.83 2.53 -11.11
C GLN A 217 9.19 2.00 -10.65
N ALA A 218 9.19 1.04 -9.72
CA ALA A 218 10.37 0.27 -9.33
C ALA A 218 10.03 -1.22 -9.21
N TRP A 219 10.96 -2.12 -9.50
CA TRP A 219 10.72 -3.58 -9.54
C TRP A 219 11.95 -4.42 -9.14
N SER A 220 11.77 -5.74 -8.97
CA SER A 220 12.84 -6.69 -8.59
C SER A 220 13.86 -6.93 -9.70
N ILE A 221 15.15 -7.13 -9.35
CA ILE A 221 16.17 -7.59 -10.31
C ILE A 221 15.96 -9.05 -10.78
N ALA A 222 15.18 -9.84 -10.04
CA ALA A 222 14.71 -11.15 -10.47
C ALA A 222 13.32 -11.02 -11.10
N GLY A 223 13.09 -11.69 -12.24
CA GLY A 223 11.80 -11.66 -12.93
C GLY A 223 11.57 -10.44 -13.82
N ASN A 224 12.61 -9.92 -14.49
CA ASN A 224 12.50 -8.81 -15.45
C ASN A 224 13.42 -9.02 -16.67
N ALA A 225 13.18 -8.27 -17.76
CA ALA A 225 13.94 -8.36 -19.02
C ALA A 225 15.14 -7.39 -19.16
N TYR A 226 15.43 -6.61 -18.12
CA TYR A 226 16.31 -5.42 -18.11
C TYR A 226 17.50 -5.56 -17.13
N GLY A 227 17.55 -6.63 -16.34
CA GLY A 227 18.63 -6.94 -15.41
C GLY A 227 18.61 -6.05 -14.17
N THR A 228 19.64 -5.22 -14.02
CA THR A 228 19.78 -4.29 -12.87
C THR A 228 19.12 -2.93 -13.11
N LEU A 229 18.59 -2.69 -14.30
CA LEU A 229 17.78 -1.51 -14.60
C LEU A 229 16.36 -1.75 -14.05
N THR A 230 16.08 -1.20 -12.87
CA THR A 230 14.89 -1.50 -12.05
C THR A 230 14.01 -0.29 -11.76
N PHE A 231 14.19 0.81 -12.50
CA PHE A 231 13.38 2.03 -12.37
C PHE A 231 13.02 2.61 -13.73
N ASP A 232 11.77 3.07 -13.90
CA ASP A 232 11.39 3.98 -14.99
C ASP A 232 10.45 5.10 -14.51
N LYS A 233 10.19 6.06 -15.41
CA LYS A 233 9.23 7.14 -15.20
C LYS A 233 8.44 7.49 -16.46
N SER A 234 7.17 7.84 -16.28
CA SER A 234 6.38 8.65 -17.23
C SER A 234 6.29 10.08 -16.70
N VAL A 235 6.27 11.03 -17.65
CA VAL A 235 6.17 12.47 -17.39
C VAL A 235 5.02 13.12 -18.18
N ASP A 236 4.09 12.29 -18.64
CA ASP A 236 3.02 12.62 -19.58
C ASP A 236 1.70 11.92 -19.22
N ASP A 237 1.30 11.95 -17.95
CA ASP A 237 0.09 11.31 -17.42
C ASP A 237 0.04 9.78 -17.66
N GLY A 238 1.18 9.09 -17.70
CA GLY A 238 1.24 7.64 -17.94
C GLY A 238 1.02 7.22 -19.39
N ASN A 239 1.25 8.10 -20.38
CA ASN A 239 1.08 7.76 -21.80
C ASN A 239 2.35 7.17 -22.44
N ASN A 240 3.55 7.50 -21.95
CA ASN A 240 4.82 6.92 -22.39
C ASN A 240 5.81 6.79 -21.22
N PHE A 241 6.56 5.70 -21.19
CA PHE A 241 7.60 5.43 -20.18
C PHE A 241 9.01 5.54 -20.77
N GLN A 242 9.97 5.98 -19.94
CA GLN A 242 11.36 6.14 -20.32
C GLN A 242 12.14 4.83 -20.24
N SER A 243 13.24 4.72 -20.99
CA SER A 243 14.15 3.58 -20.89
C SER A 243 14.62 3.36 -19.43
N PRO A 244 14.59 2.11 -18.90
CA PRO A 244 14.94 1.84 -17.52
C PRO A 244 16.33 2.30 -17.08
N THR A 245 16.44 2.69 -15.81
CA THR A 245 17.67 3.11 -15.13
C THR A 245 17.95 2.23 -13.90
N GLU A 246 19.21 2.17 -13.46
CA GLU A 246 19.62 1.40 -12.27
C GLU A 246 19.38 2.15 -10.96
N ILE A 247 18.85 1.45 -9.95
CA ILE A 247 18.85 1.91 -8.55
C ILE A 247 20.07 1.30 -7.83
N PRO A 248 21.01 2.10 -7.27
CA PRO A 248 22.15 1.59 -6.51
C PRO A 248 21.75 0.70 -5.33
N ASP A 249 22.58 -0.29 -5.05
CA ASP A 249 22.35 -1.38 -4.07
C ASP A 249 21.09 -2.24 -4.32
N GLN A 250 20.33 -1.99 -5.39
CA GLN A 250 19.24 -2.82 -5.91
C GLN A 250 18.22 -3.24 -4.83
N PRO A 251 17.46 -2.27 -4.25
CA PRO A 251 16.39 -2.55 -3.30
C PRO A 251 15.24 -3.33 -3.98
N ILE A 252 15.11 -4.62 -3.65
CA ILE A 252 13.98 -5.48 -4.10
C ILE A 252 12.95 -5.68 -3.00
N TRP A 253 11.78 -6.23 -3.36
CA TRP A 253 10.73 -6.66 -2.41
C TRP A 253 10.32 -5.56 -1.43
N GLY A 254 9.98 -4.41 -1.99
CA GLY A 254 9.59 -3.21 -1.27
C GLY A 254 8.90 -2.22 -2.18
N THR A 255 8.68 -1.03 -1.64
CA THR A 255 7.74 -0.02 -2.16
C THR A 255 8.46 1.30 -2.45
N LEU A 256 7.76 2.23 -3.09
CA LEU A 256 8.26 3.58 -3.36
C LEU A 256 7.23 4.65 -3.01
N ASP A 257 7.69 5.82 -2.55
CA ASP A 257 6.82 6.93 -2.18
C ASP A 257 7.46 8.30 -2.44
N VAL A 258 6.65 9.31 -2.81
CA VAL A 258 7.10 10.62 -3.29
C VAL A 258 6.64 11.80 -2.41
N GLY A 259 7.60 12.58 -1.91
CA GLY A 259 7.33 13.76 -1.10
C GLY A 259 6.69 14.92 -1.87
N LEU A 260 6.07 15.87 -1.16
CA LEU A 260 5.53 17.10 -1.79
C LEU A 260 6.63 18.09 -2.24
N ASP A 261 7.90 17.74 -2.03
CA ASP A 261 9.09 18.39 -2.60
C ASP A 261 9.56 17.71 -3.90
N HIS A 262 8.82 16.69 -4.37
CA HIS A 262 9.14 15.83 -5.50
C HIS A 262 10.40 14.96 -5.32
N THR A 263 10.88 14.77 -4.07
CA THR A 263 11.87 13.72 -3.77
C THR A 263 11.17 12.36 -3.75
N LEU A 264 11.62 11.44 -4.61
CA LEU A 264 11.20 10.03 -4.57
C LEU A 264 12.11 9.23 -3.66
N TYR A 265 11.53 8.29 -2.92
CA TYR A 265 12.23 7.27 -2.15
C TYR A 265 11.77 5.87 -2.58
N VAL A 266 12.69 4.91 -2.60
CA VAL A 266 12.43 3.48 -2.86
C VAL A 266 13.08 2.68 -1.73
N ALA A 267 12.33 1.83 -1.05
CA ALA A 267 12.86 0.93 -0.01
C ALA A 267 12.81 -0.53 -0.46
N GLY A 268 13.75 -1.33 0.03
CA GLY A 268 13.79 -2.76 -0.26
C GLY A 268 14.94 -3.48 0.42
N TRP A 269 15.06 -4.77 0.17
CA TRP A 269 16.22 -5.58 0.52
C TRP A 269 17.31 -5.40 -0.53
N GLY A 270 18.49 -4.92 -0.16
CA GLY A 270 19.57 -4.63 -1.09
C GLY A 270 20.42 -5.84 -1.41
N THR A 271 20.35 -6.35 -2.64
CA THR A 271 21.04 -7.57 -3.06
C THR A 271 22.41 -7.28 -3.69
N ALA A 272 23.38 -6.93 -2.85
CA ALA A 272 24.75 -6.66 -3.29
C ALA A 272 25.33 -7.82 -4.12
N ALA A 273 25.57 -7.56 -5.41
CA ALA A 273 26.11 -8.51 -6.39
C ALA A 273 25.38 -9.87 -6.45
N GLY A 274 24.05 -9.88 -6.26
CA GLY A 274 23.23 -11.09 -6.34
C GLY A 274 23.31 -12.01 -5.11
N SER A 275 23.87 -11.54 -3.99
CA SER A 275 23.85 -12.28 -2.72
C SER A 275 22.60 -11.99 -1.91
N PHE A 276 22.04 -13.02 -1.24
CA PHE A 276 20.98 -12.85 -0.24
C PHE A 276 21.44 -12.28 1.10
N THR A 277 22.76 -12.15 1.33
CA THR A 277 23.36 -11.52 2.52
C THR A 277 23.23 -9.99 2.47
N GLY A 278 22.03 -9.50 2.15
CA GLY A 278 21.73 -8.08 2.01
C GLY A 278 21.52 -7.36 3.33
N GLU A 279 21.25 -6.07 3.21
CA GLU A 279 20.70 -5.22 4.26
C GLU A 279 19.51 -4.48 3.65
N PHE A 280 18.59 -3.95 4.48
CA PHE A 280 17.58 -3.02 3.97
C PHE A 280 18.25 -1.74 3.44
N ARG A 281 17.85 -1.34 2.23
CA ARG A 281 18.30 -0.14 1.52
C ARG A 281 17.16 0.83 1.35
N VAL A 282 17.47 2.11 1.44
CA VAL A 282 16.59 3.18 0.98
C VAL A 282 17.35 4.02 -0.05
N ALA A 283 16.88 3.94 -1.29
CA ALA A 283 17.34 4.77 -2.38
C ALA A 283 16.48 6.05 -2.47
N ARG A 284 17.08 7.13 -2.94
CA ARG A 284 16.50 8.48 -2.95
C ARG A 284 16.88 9.23 -4.22
N SER A 285 15.93 9.89 -4.88
CA SER A 285 16.18 10.77 -6.04
C SER A 285 15.54 12.15 -5.88
N THR A 286 16.32 13.19 -6.17
CA THR A 286 15.87 14.60 -6.23
C THR A 286 15.80 15.19 -7.64
N ASN A 287 16.22 14.44 -8.67
CA ASN A 287 16.09 14.84 -10.08
C ASN A 287 15.05 14.01 -10.85
N VAL A 288 14.41 13.03 -10.21
CA VAL A 288 13.36 12.20 -10.85
C VAL A 288 12.25 13.04 -11.49
N ALA A 289 11.84 14.13 -10.83
CA ALA A 289 10.83 15.08 -11.30
C ALA A 289 11.29 15.99 -12.44
N PHE A 290 12.56 15.92 -12.85
CA PHE A 290 13.07 16.75 -13.95
C PHE A 290 12.63 16.19 -15.31
N GLN A 291 12.68 17.07 -16.31
CA GLN A 291 12.16 16.89 -17.67
C GLN A 291 12.69 15.64 -18.37
N PRO A 292 12.00 15.09 -19.41
CA PRO A 292 12.24 13.75 -19.93
C PRO A 292 13.63 13.46 -20.51
N SER A 293 14.49 14.46 -20.71
CA SER A 293 15.89 14.29 -21.09
C SER A 293 16.85 14.05 -19.92
N ASP A 294 16.37 14.13 -18.68
CA ASP A 294 17.16 14.01 -17.44
C ASP A 294 16.88 12.64 -16.77
N PRO A 295 17.82 11.67 -16.85
CA PRO A 295 17.64 10.34 -16.28
C PRO A 295 17.66 10.41 -14.75
N ALA A 296 16.77 9.64 -14.11
CA ALA A 296 16.72 9.59 -12.65
C ALA A 296 18.07 9.14 -12.06
N SER A 297 18.57 9.90 -11.09
CA SER A 297 19.80 9.58 -10.35
C SER A 297 19.46 9.34 -8.88
N PHE A 298 20.07 8.32 -8.29
CA PHE A 298 19.72 7.83 -6.96
C PHE A 298 20.94 7.80 -6.03
N THR A 299 20.73 8.14 -4.76
CA THR A 299 21.65 7.87 -3.65
C THR A 299 21.04 6.81 -2.74
N SER A 300 21.80 5.78 -2.37
CA SER A 300 21.37 4.70 -1.46
C SER A 300 21.94 4.88 -0.04
N THR A 301 21.18 4.43 0.96
CA THR A 301 21.56 4.37 2.38
C THR A 301 21.17 3.01 2.98
N THR A 302 21.91 2.51 3.97
CA THR A 302 21.43 1.38 4.81
C THR A 302 20.32 1.88 5.73
N GLY A 303 19.14 1.27 5.68
CA GLY A 303 18.03 1.49 6.59
C GLY A 303 17.86 0.28 7.51
N ASP A 304 18.76 0.09 8.48
CA ASP A 304 18.76 -1.10 9.35
C ASP A 304 17.45 -1.23 10.16
N LEU A 305 16.71 -2.32 9.92
CA LEU A 305 15.48 -2.70 10.62
C LEU A 305 15.72 -3.76 11.72
N GLY A 306 16.96 -4.12 12.03
CA GLY A 306 17.31 -5.04 13.13
C GLY A 306 17.02 -6.52 12.83
N GLY A 307 16.83 -6.87 11.56
CA GLY A 307 16.46 -8.21 11.11
C GLY A 307 16.50 -8.34 9.59
N PHE A 308 16.02 -9.46 9.04
CA PHE A 308 16.07 -9.76 7.61
C PHE A 308 14.76 -10.29 7.02
N LEU A 309 14.50 -10.04 5.73
CA LEU A 309 13.33 -10.59 5.03
C LEU A 309 13.39 -12.12 4.95
N ARG A 310 12.22 -12.76 5.07
CA ARG A 310 12.08 -14.21 5.25
C ARG A 310 10.95 -14.80 4.40
N THR A 311 11.13 -16.06 4.01
CA THR A 311 10.18 -16.95 3.34
C THR A 311 9.88 -18.17 4.24
N GLY A 312 8.80 -18.90 3.96
CA GLY A 312 8.39 -20.08 4.73
C GLY A 312 7.06 -19.92 5.48
N PRO A 313 6.77 -20.78 6.48
CA PRO A 313 5.61 -20.62 7.36
C PRO A 313 5.60 -19.23 8.02
N PRO A 314 4.42 -18.62 8.25
CA PRO A 314 3.07 -19.13 7.95
C PRO A 314 2.61 -19.04 6.48
N ASN A 315 3.42 -18.48 5.55
CA ASN A 315 3.05 -18.26 4.15
C ASN A 315 3.70 -19.24 3.13
N GLY A 316 4.16 -20.40 3.58
CA GLY A 316 4.65 -21.48 2.71
C GLY A 316 5.76 -21.07 1.73
N GLY A 317 5.41 -20.92 0.45
CA GLY A 317 6.33 -20.52 -0.63
C GLY A 317 6.43 -19.01 -0.88
N GLY A 318 5.69 -18.18 -0.15
CA GLY A 318 5.72 -16.72 -0.31
C GLY A 318 6.76 -16.02 0.56
N LEU A 319 6.88 -14.70 0.33
CA LEU A 319 7.48 -13.75 1.27
C LEU A 319 6.63 -13.68 2.55
N LEU A 320 7.22 -13.23 3.65
CA LEU A 320 6.49 -12.90 4.88
C LEU A 320 6.29 -11.38 5.08
N GLY A 321 6.52 -10.59 4.03
CA GLY A 321 6.37 -9.15 4.01
C GLY A 321 7.31 -8.49 2.99
N GLN A 322 7.14 -7.18 2.82
CA GLN A 322 7.95 -6.31 1.95
C GLN A 322 8.44 -5.09 2.75
N ALA A 323 9.35 -4.29 2.19
CA ALA A 323 9.72 -3.00 2.78
C ALA A 323 8.70 -1.90 2.41
N GLY A 324 7.80 -1.58 3.32
CA GLY A 324 6.88 -0.44 3.20
C GLY A 324 7.62 0.88 3.47
N ILE A 325 7.54 1.86 2.56
CA ILE A 325 8.05 3.23 2.74
C ILE A 325 6.92 4.24 2.64
N ALA A 326 6.96 5.28 3.48
CA ALA A 326 6.00 6.38 3.43
C ALA A 326 6.64 7.72 3.84
N VAL A 327 6.26 8.79 3.14
CA VAL A 327 6.69 10.17 3.41
C VAL A 327 5.59 10.93 4.16
N ASP A 328 5.96 11.58 5.26
CA ASP A 328 5.06 12.42 6.05
C ASP A 328 4.74 13.72 5.30
N ARG A 329 3.53 13.77 4.74
CA ARG A 329 2.99 14.93 4.01
C ARG A 329 2.12 15.84 4.89
N SER A 330 2.16 15.66 6.21
CA SER A 330 1.33 16.44 7.14
C SER A 330 1.78 17.88 7.26
N SER A 331 0.91 18.76 7.76
CA SER A 331 1.27 20.13 8.13
C SER A 331 1.92 20.24 9.52
N THR A 332 2.61 19.20 9.99
CA THR A 332 3.29 19.15 11.30
C THR A 332 4.81 19.40 11.14
N PRO A 333 5.57 19.59 12.23
CA PRO A 333 7.04 19.67 12.16
C PRO A 333 7.75 18.40 11.65
N ARG A 334 7.01 17.35 11.30
CA ARG A 334 7.51 16.12 10.66
C ARG A 334 7.37 16.13 9.13
N PHE A 335 6.86 17.20 8.52
CA PHE A 335 6.78 17.31 7.07
C PHE A 335 8.10 16.96 6.39
N GLY A 336 8.08 16.01 5.44
CA GLY A 336 9.27 15.50 4.75
C GLY A 336 10.05 14.41 5.50
N TRP A 337 9.64 14.02 6.71
CA TRP A 337 10.17 12.82 7.36
C TRP A 337 9.78 11.58 6.54
N VAL A 338 10.67 10.59 6.55
CA VAL A 338 10.51 9.35 5.79
C VAL A 338 10.49 8.19 6.76
N TYR A 339 9.58 7.26 6.56
CA TYR A 339 9.38 6.10 7.43
C TYR A 339 9.57 4.82 6.62
N VAL A 340 10.22 3.81 7.21
CA VAL A 340 10.26 2.46 6.64
C VAL A 340 9.82 1.45 7.69
N LEU A 341 8.99 0.49 7.29
CA LEU A 341 8.46 -0.58 8.13
C LEU A 341 8.53 -1.90 7.36
N SER A 342 8.86 -2.99 8.05
CA SER A 342 8.81 -4.33 7.46
C SER A 342 8.67 -5.42 8.52
N SER A 343 8.19 -6.58 8.08
CA SER A 343 8.21 -7.82 8.85
C SER A 343 9.56 -8.52 8.68
N VAL A 344 10.34 -8.62 9.76
CA VAL A 344 11.75 -9.04 9.74
C VAL A 344 12.00 -10.17 10.73
N GLN A 345 12.82 -11.15 10.36
CA GLN A 345 13.27 -12.17 11.32
C GLN A 345 14.30 -11.56 12.27
N THR A 346 14.09 -11.71 13.58
CA THR A 346 14.98 -11.22 14.64
C THR A 346 15.72 -12.39 15.32
N PRO A 347 16.67 -12.12 16.24
CA PRO A 347 17.35 -13.19 16.99
C PRO A 347 16.50 -13.88 18.07
N THR A 348 15.36 -13.30 18.47
CA THR A 348 14.46 -13.88 19.49
C THR A 348 13.23 -14.54 18.88
N ASP A 349 12.67 -13.93 17.82
CA ASP A 349 11.37 -14.28 17.29
C ASP A 349 11.41 -14.57 15.78
N PRO A 350 10.53 -15.46 15.29
CA PRO A 350 10.61 -15.94 13.92
C PRO A 350 10.26 -14.86 12.89
N LEU A 351 9.50 -13.82 13.30
CA LEU A 351 9.27 -12.60 12.55
C LEU A 351 8.62 -11.50 13.43
N ASP A 352 9.21 -10.31 13.50
CA ASP A 352 8.68 -9.10 14.17
C ASP A 352 8.32 -8.01 13.14
N VAL A 353 7.44 -7.06 13.49
CA VAL A 353 7.25 -5.82 12.71
C VAL A 353 8.11 -4.71 13.30
N ASN A 354 9.17 -4.35 12.57
CA ASN A 354 10.08 -3.27 12.96
C ASN A 354 9.90 -2.04 12.06
N PHE A 355 10.24 -0.89 12.63
CA PHE A 355 10.09 0.45 12.04
C PHE A 355 11.36 1.29 12.24
N ILE A 356 11.69 2.11 11.25
CA ILE A 356 12.69 3.19 11.34
C ILE A 356 12.15 4.48 10.72
N ARG A 357 12.72 5.62 11.15
CA ARG A 357 12.48 6.92 10.52
C ARG A 357 13.78 7.61 10.13
N SER A 358 13.71 8.41 9.08
CA SER A 358 14.61 9.51 8.80
C SER A 358 13.92 10.84 9.10
N MET A 359 14.69 11.77 9.66
CA MET A 359 14.26 13.13 10.02
C MET A 359 15.01 14.20 9.20
N ASP A 360 15.77 13.77 8.19
CA ASP A 360 16.71 14.55 7.39
C ASP A 360 16.61 14.22 5.89
N ASN A 361 15.39 13.91 5.43
CA ASN A 361 15.06 13.56 4.05
C ASN A 361 15.79 12.30 3.54
N GLY A 362 15.86 11.23 4.34
CA GLY A 362 16.42 9.93 3.96
C GLY A 362 17.96 9.85 3.96
N GLN A 363 18.66 10.70 4.72
CA GLN A 363 20.13 10.67 4.80
C GLN A 363 20.63 9.86 6.00
N THR A 364 19.95 9.93 7.14
CA THR A 364 20.21 9.09 8.32
C THR A 364 18.93 8.49 8.87
N TRP A 365 19.07 7.33 9.53
CA TRP A 365 17.96 6.54 10.06
C TRP A 365 18.11 6.36 11.58
N THR A 366 16.98 6.27 12.29
CA THR A 366 16.96 5.84 13.68
C THR A 366 17.32 4.37 13.83
N ALA A 367 17.74 3.95 15.03
CA ALA A 367 17.72 2.53 15.38
C ALA A 367 16.30 1.93 15.24
N PRO A 368 16.18 0.60 15.05
CA PRO A 368 14.90 -0.09 14.95
C PRO A 368 13.97 0.14 16.16
N VAL A 369 12.67 0.26 15.88
CA VAL A 369 11.59 0.28 16.86
C VAL A 369 10.62 -0.86 16.52
N ARG A 370 10.46 -1.83 17.43
CA ARG A 370 9.44 -2.87 17.33
C ARG A 370 8.04 -2.25 17.51
N VAL A 371 7.11 -2.62 16.65
CA VAL A 371 5.72 -2.11 16.64
C VAL A 371 4.78 -3.06 17.40
N ASN A 372 5.07 -4.36 17.34
CA ASN A 372 4.29 -5.40 17.99
C ASN A 372 4.61 -5.58 19.49
N ASP A 373 3.57 -5.76 20.30
CA ASP A 373 3.58 -5.71 21.78
C ASP A 373 3.38 -7.07 22.48
N ASP A 374 3.37 -8.16 21.71
CA ASP A 374 3.47 -9.53 22.22
C ASP A 374 4.78 -9.77 23.01
N PRO A 375 4.84 -10.79 23.88
CA PRO A 375 6.05 -11.08 24.64
C PRO A 375 7.17 -11.63 23.73
N ALA A 376 8.26 -10.88 23.58
CA ALA A 376 9.43 -11.34 22.82
C ALA A 376 9.92 -12.72 23.32
N GLY A 377 10.08 -13.65 22.39
CA GLY A 377 10.33 -15.08 22.63
C GLY A 377 9.07 -15.95 22.74
N ASP A 378 7.86 -15.45 22.44
CA ASP A 378 6.65 -16.29 22.35
C ASP A 378 6.56 -17.11 21.05
N HIS A 379 7.42 -16.79 20.08
CA HIS A 379 7.53 -17.44 18.77
C HIS A 379 6.30 -17.31 17.85
N ALA A 380 5.47 -16.28 18.06
CA ALA A 380 4.53 -15.81 17.05
C ALA A 380 5.27 -15.16 15.86
N PHE A 381 4.58 -15.08 14.72
CA PHE A 381 5.03 -14.37 13.53
C PHE A 381 4.16 -13.13 13.32
N GLN A 382 4.79 -11.96 13.19
CA GLN A 382 4.14 -10.72 12.76
C GLN A 382 4.53 -10.41 11.31
N TRP A 383 3.71 -10.87 10.38
CA TRP A 383 3.98 -10.97 8.94
C TRP A 383 3.03 -10.08 8.10
N PHE A 384 3.40 -9.77 6.85
CA PHE A 384 2.71 -8.78 6.01
C PHE A 384 2.54 -7.40 6.69
N GLY A 385 3.56 -6.95 7.42
CA GLY A 385 3.64 -5.60 7.96
C GLY A 385 3.58 -4.55 6.86
N THR A 386 2.57 -3.67 6.91
CA THR A 386 2.39 -2.51 6.03
C THR A 386 1.92 -1.29 6.84
N MET A 387 2.06 -0.09 6.28
CA MET A 387 1.71 1.17 6.95
C MET A 387 1.30 2.29 5.99
N SER A 388 0.62 3.30 6.52
CA SER A 388 0.35 4.56 5.81
C SER A 388 0.40 5.77 6.75
N VAL A 389 0.44 6.98 6.19
CA VAL A 389 0.54 8.24 6.94
C VAL A 389 -0.62 9.16 6.60
N SER A 390 -1.47 9.42 7.58
CA SER A 390 -2.58 10.35 7.44
C SER A 390 -2.13 11.81 7.26
N PRO A 391 -2.99 12.72 6.71
CA PRO A 391 -2.70 14.16 6.63
C PRO A 391 -2.45 14.84 7.98
N SER A 392 -2.83 14.21 9.09
CA SER A 392 -2.52 14.64 10.46
C SER A 392 -1.10 14.30 10.93
N GLY A 393 -0.36 13.47 10.19
CA GLY A 393 0.94 12.93 10.59
C GLY A 393 0.81 11.80 11.63
N ARG A 394 -0.38 11.21 11.79
CA ARG A 394 -0.55 9.89 12.43
C ARG A 394 -0.12 8.84 11.42
N ILE A 395 0.81 7.98 11.83
CA ILE A 395 1.20 6.75 11.13
C ILE A 395 0.27 5.64 11.61
N ASP A 396 -0.27 4.86 10.69
CA ASP A 396 -1.11 3.71 10.96
C ASP A 396 -0.43 2.48 10.37
N ALA A 397 -0.35 1.38 11.11
CA ALA A 397 0.34 0.15 10.71
C ALA A 397 -0.50 -1.09 11.03
N VAL A 398 -0.42 -2.11 10.17
CA VAL A 398 -1.10 -3.40 10.34
C VAL A 398 -0.19 -4.55 9.95
N TRP A 399 -0.50 -5.74 10.45
CA TRP A 399 0.17 -7.01 10.11
C TRP A 399 -0.75 -8.20 10.44
N ASN A 400 -0.45 -9.35 9.84
CA ASN A 400 -0.95 -10.64 10.31
C ASN A 400 -0.12 -11.13 11.49
N ASP A 401 -0.80 -11.60 12.53
CA ASP A 401 -0.19 -12.04 13.77
C ASP A 401 -0.62 -13.46 14.11
N THR A 402 0.35 -14.34 14.41
CA THR A 402 0.07 -15.72 14.86
C THR A 402 0.07 -15.86 16.38
N ARG A 403 0.02 -14.79 17.17
CA ARG A 403 -0.02 -14.90 18.64
C ARG A 403 -1.25 -15.72 19.11
N GLY A 404 -0.99 -16.75 19.92
CA GLY A 404 -1.99 -17.74 20.33
C GLY A 404 -2.23 -18.90 19.34
N SER A 405 -1.54 -18.94 18.20
CA SER A 405 -1.53 -20.05 17.25
C SER A 405 -0.64 -21.19 17.76
N ALA A 406 -1.08 -22.44 17.62
CA ALA A 406 -0.34 -23.61 18.12
C ALA A 406 0.77 -24.11 17.16
N ASP A 407 0.66 -23.76 15.88
CA ASP A 407 1.52 -24.25 14.79
C ASP A 407 1.83 -23.17 13.73
N SER A 408 1.58 -21.89 14.05
CA SER A 408 1.61 -20.71 13.18
C SER A 408 0.57 -20.67 12.04
N THR A 409 -0.20 -21.72 11.76
CA THR A 409 -1.16 -21.72 10.63
C THR A 409 -2.35 -20.79 10.85
N VAL A 410 -2.75 -20.59 12.11
CA VAL A 410 -3.80 -19.61 12.47
C VAL A 410 -3.19 -18.22 12.62
N SER A 411 -3.79 -17.24 11.96
CA SER A 411 -3.44 -15.81 12.01
C SER A 411 -4.68 -14.93 12.28
N ALA A 412 -4.47 -13.69 12.72
CA ALA A 412 -5.46 -12.61 12.66
C ALA A 412 -4.77 -11.28 12.31
N VAL A 413 -5.48 -10.32 11.72
CA VAL A 413 -4.90 -8.99 11.48
C VAL A 413 -4.90 -8.19 12.78
N TYR A 414 -3.77 -7.55 13.09
CA TYR A 414 -3.60 -6.61 14.19
C TYR A 414 -3.23 -5.21 13.65
N TYR A 415 -3.48 -4.19 14.46
CA TYR A 415 -3.27 -2.78 14.14
C TYR A 415 -2.60 -2.04 15.30
N SER A 416 -1.73 -1.09 14.98
CA SER A 416 -1.23 -0.06 15.90
C SER A 416 -1.01 1.26 15.17
N TYR A 417 -1.01 2.37 15.90
CA TYR A 417 -0.77 3.70 15.34
C TYR A 417 0.19 4.54 16.19
N SER A 418 0.81 5.53 15.55
CA SER A 418 1.70 6.48 16.20
C SER A 418 1.37 7.92 15.81
N THR A 419 1.21 8.81 16.80
CA THR A 419 0.98 10.25 16.59
C THR A 419 2.25 11.10 16.75
N ASN A 420 3.39 10.46 17.06
CA ASN A 420 4.67 11.11 17.35
C ASN A 420 5.81 10.71 16.40
N GLY A 421 5.49 10.19 15.21
CA GLY A 421 6.47 9.80 14.19
C GLY A 421 7.10 8.43 14.44
N GLY A 422 6.35 7.47 15.00
CA GLY A 422 6.85 6.13 15.33
C GLY A 422 7.88 6.13 16.45
N ALA A 423 7.81 7.09 17.39
CA ALA A 423 8.67 7.09 18.58
C ALA A 423 8.04 6.29 19.73
N ASN A 424 6.70 6.30 19.83
CA ASN A 424 5.89 5.35 20.58
C ASN A 424 4.73 4.87 19.69
N TRP A 425 4.21 3.68 19.98
CA TRP A 425 3.07 3.07 19.31
C TRP A 425 1.90 2.87 20.28
N SER A 426 0.67 2.71 19.77
CA SER A 426 -0.47 2.31 20.59
C SER A 426 -0.36 0.84 20.99
N PRO A 427 -1.05 0.42 22.07
CA PRO A 427 -1.33 -1.00 22.30
C PRO A 427 -1.90 -1.62 21.02
N ASN A 428 -1.52 -2.86 20.73
CA ASN A 428 -1.96 -3.57 19.53
C ASN A 428 -3.44 -3.94 19.68
N GLU A 429 -4.23 -3.69 18.64
CA GLU A 429 -5.65 -4.05 18.60
C GLU A 429 -5.89 -5.08 17.50
N GLN A 430 -6.50 -6.21 17.86
CA GLN A 430 -6.91 -7.22 16.90
C GLN A 430 -8.09 -6.69 16.06
N VAL A 431 -7.92 -6.65 14.74
CA VAL A 431 -8.90 -6.09 13.78
C VAL A 431 -9.89 -7.15 13.29
N THR A 432 -9.46 -8.41 13.20
CA THR A 432 -10.24 -9.51 12.60
C THR A 432 -10.40 -10.69 13.55
N PRO A 433 -11.38 -11.58 13.32
CA PRO A 433 -11.31 -12.94 13.86
C PRO A 433 -10.03 -13.66 13.39
N THR A 434 -9.78 -14.83 13.96
CA THR A 434 -8.75 -15.75 13.47
C THR A 434 -9.17 -16.46 12.19
N TRP A 435 -8.22 -16.68 11.29
CA TRP A 435 -8.34 -17.41 10.03
C TRP A 435 -7.08 -18.28 9.80
N ASN A 436 -7.07 -19.16 8.79
CA ASN A 436 -5.98 -20.12 8.57
C ASN A 436 -5.24 -19.82 7.24
N SER A 437 -3.93 -19.58 7.29
CA SER A 437 -3.14 -19.21 6.10
C SER A 437 -2.86 -20.35 5.12
N THR A 438 -3.15 -21.60 5.48
CA THR A 438 -2.80 -22.80 4.69
C THR A 438 -3.98 -23.41 3.92
N VAL A 439 -5.04 -22.64 3.69
CA VAL A 439 -6.26 -23.07 2.95
C VAL A 439 -6.69 -22.01 1.95
N GLY A 440 -7.60 -22.37 1.03
CA GLY A 440 -8.26 -21.43 0.12
C GLY A 440 -7.42 -20.98 -1.09
N TYR A 441 -6.10 -20.98 -0.99
CA TYR A 441 -5.22 -20.56 -2.09
C TYR A 441 -5.19 -21.53 -3.29
N PRO A 442 -4.75 -21.09 -4.48
CA PRO A 442 -4.50 -21.97 -5.63
C PRO A 442 -3.23 -22.82 -5.43
N ASN A 443 -2.81 -23.55 -6.46
CA ASN A 443 -1.68 -24.49 -6.47
C ASN A 443 -0.27 -23.81 -6.38
N GLN A 444 -0.14 -22.79 -5.53
CA GLN A 444 1.06 -21.97 -5.33
C GLN A 444 1.62 -22.02 -3.88
N SER A 445 0.90 -22.62 -2.93
CA SER A 445 1.35 -22.77 -1.53
C SER A 445 1.69 -21.46 -0.78
N LYS A 446 1.01 -20.36 -1.12
CA LYS A 446 1.10 -19.04 -0.47
C LYS A 446 -0.23 -18.28 -0.60
N ILE A 447 -0.51 -17.36 0.32
CA ILE A 447 -1.69 -16.48 0.32
C ILE A 447 -1.42 -15.09 -0.32
N GLY A 448 -0.55 -15.06 -1.33
CA GLY A 448 0.08 -13.84 -1.86
C GLY A 448 1.38 -13.47 -1.14
N ASP A 449 1.83 -12.21 -1.26
CA ASP A 449 3.09 -11.69 -0.70
C ASP A 449 2.98 -10.31 0.02
N TYR A 450 1.84 -9.60 -0.09
CA TYR A 450 1.63 -8.26 0.48
C TYR A 450 0.15 -7.91 0.69
N TYR A 451 -0.09 -6.85 1.49
CA TYR A 451 -1.35 -6.11 1.66
C TYR A 451 -1.09 -4.60 1.49
N ASP A 452 -2.15 -3.82 1.33
CA ASP A 452 -2.05 -2.36 1.11
C ASP A 452 -3.07 -1.57 1.92
N MET A 453 -2.69 -0.36 2.34
CA MET A 453 -3.50 0.51 3.18
C MET A 453 -3.25 1.99 2.91
N THR A 454 -4.30 2.80 3.09
CA THR A 454 -4.21 4.26 3.06
C THR A 454 -4.89 4.89 4.27
N SER A 455 -4.60 6.15 4.58
CA SER A 455 -4.97 6.73 5.88
C SER A 455 -5.36 8.20 5.83
N ASP A 456 -6.34 8.57 6.65
CA ASP A 456 -6.87 9.92 6.79
C ASP A 456 -6.99 10.37 8.27
N ASP A 457 -7.42 11.61 8.52
CA ASP A 457 -7.56 12.15 9.89
C ASP A 457 -8.53 11.32 10.77
N ALA A 458 -9.47 10.60 10.17
CA ALA A 458 -10.55 9.84 10.82
C ALA A 458 -10.31 8.31 10.90
N GLY A 459 -9.26 7.76 10.27
CA GLY A 459 -8.92 6.33 10.35
C GLY A 459 -8.00 5.87 9.22
N ALA A 460 -7.87 4.55 9.09
CA ALA A 460 -7.19 3.88 8.00
C ALA A 460 -8.15 2.97 7.22
N ASP A 461 -7.90 2.83 5.92
CA ASP A 461 -8.56 1.91 5.00
C ASP A 461 -7.57 0.81 4.62
N LEU A 462 -7.94 -0.45 4.79
CA LEU A 462 -7.09 -1.62 4.53
C LEU A 462 -7.76 -2.55 3.51
N ALA A 463 -6.99 -3.01 2.52
CA ALA A 463 -7.33 -4.13 1.65
C ALA A 463 -6.38 -5.30 1.91
N PHE A 464 -6.92 -6.50 2.16
CA PHE A 464 -6.14 -7.66 2.58
C PHE A 464 -6.76 -8.99 2.10
N ALA A 465 -5.93 -10.01 1.88
CA ALA A 465 -6.38 -11.37 1.51
C ALA A 465 -6.47 -12.28 2.75
N ALA A 466 -7.57 -12.99 2.96
CA ALA A 466 -7.77 -13.86 4.12
C ALA A 466 -8.71 -15.04 3.83
N THR A 467 -8.94 -15.92 4.82
CA THR A 467 -9.64 -17.20 4.63
C THR A 467 -10.84 -17.45 5.55
N PHE A 468 -11.52 -16.39 6.01
CA PHE A 468 -12.62 -16.49 7.00
C PHE A 468 -13.74 -17.49 6.65
N ASN A 469 -13.97 -17.72 5.35
CA ASN A 469 -14.99 -18.63 4.84
C ASN A 469 -14.40 -19.95 4.26
N GLY A 470 -13.08 -20.11 4.24
CA GLY A 470 -12.35 -21.26 3.68
C GLY A 470 -11.91 -21.17 2.21
N GLY A 471 -12.31 -20.13 1.47
CA GLY A 471 -11.65 -19.69 0.23
C GLY A 471 -10.54 -18.68 0.54
N GLU A 472 -9.74 -18.30 -0.46
CA GLU A 472 -8.81 -17.17 -0.37
C GLU A 472 -9.48 -15.95 -1.02
N ASP A 473 -9.86 -14.97 -0.20
CA ASP A 473 -10.70 -13.84 -0.63
C ASP A 473 -10.07 -12.49 -0.28
N ILE A 474 -10.40 -11.46 -1.05
CA ILE A 474 -10.08 -10.06 -0.71
C ILE A 474 -11.13 -9.51 0.24
N TYR A 475 -10.66 -8.85 1.29
CA TYR A 475 -11.45 -8.16 2.28
C TYR A 475 -11.03 -6.71 2.39
N TYR A 476 -12.02 -5.85 2.66
CA TYR A 476 -11.84 -4.47 3.06
C TYR A 476 -12.24 -4.29 4.53
N VAL A 477 -11.51 -3.45 5.25
CA VAL A 477 -11.92 -2.99 6.58
C VAL A 477 -11.55 -1.52 6.78
N ARG A 478 -12.51 -0.74 7.28
CA ARG A 478 -12.26 0.59 7.83
C ARG A 478 -11.82 0.44 9.28
N ILE A 479 -10.65 0.96 9.62
CA ILE A 479 -10.10 1.02 10.98
C ILE A 479 -10.27 2.47 11.48
N PRO A 480 -11.38 2.82 12.17
CA PRO A 480 -11.61 4.21 12.59
C PRO A 480 -10.61 4.63 13.68
N ASN A 481 -10.18 5.89 13.63
CA ASN A 481 -9.37 6.51 14.65
C ASN A 481 -10.19 6.63 15.95
N ALA A 482 -9.79 5.92 17.02
CA ALA A 482 -10.53 5.87 18.28
C ALA A 482 -10.68 7.24 18.98
N ALA A 483 -9.86 8.24 18.62
CA ALA A 483 -9.98 9.62 19.10
C ALA A 483 -11.03 10.46 18.34
N VAL A 484 -11.67 9.91 17.29
CA VAL A 484 -12.70 10.58 16.48
C VAL A 484 -14.03 9.82 16.66
N PRO A 485 -14.99 10.34 17.46
CA PRO A 485 -16.27 9.68 17.68
C PRO A 485 -17.08 9.53 16.38
N THR A 486 -17.30 8.29 15.94
CA THR A 486 -18.12 7.97 14.77
C THR A 486 -19.61 8.09 15.08
N GLY A 487 -20.13 9.32 14.99
CA GLY A 487 -21.57 9.56 14.98
C GLY A 487 -22.21 8.86 13.77
N VAL A 488 -23.10 7.91 14.03
CA VAL A 488 -23.80 7.17 12.96
C VAL A 488 -24.80 8.11 12.27
N GLY A 489 -24.62 8.31 10.97
CA GLY A 489 -25.67 8.82 10.10
C GLY A 489 -25.94 10.32 10.19
N ASP A 490 -24.92 11.15 9.95
CA ASP A 490 -25.15 12.39 9.19
C ASP A 490 -23.89 12.80 8.42
N HIS A 491 -24.04 13.64 7.38
CA HIS A 491 -22.94 14.04 6.51
C HIS A 491 -21.77 14.64 7.32
N VAL A 492 -20.53 14.24 7.01
CA VAL A 492 -19.32 14.76 7.66
C VAL A 492 -19.37 16.29 7.69
N ALA A 493 -19.57 16.84 8.88
CA ALA A 493 -19.67 18.27 9.11
C ALA A 493 -18.29 18.89 8.92
N LEU A 494 -17.95 19.19 7.66
CA LEU A 494 -16.76 19.94 7.27
C LEU A 494 -16.70 21.18 8.16
N ARG A 495 -15.63 21.27 8.98
CA ARG A 495 -15.45 22.36 9.95
C ARG A 495 -15.73 23.69 9.26
N PRO A 496 -16.53 24.60 9.86
CA PRO A 496 -16.95 25.83 9.20
C PRO A 496 -15.71 26.58 8.69
N ARG A 497 -15.58 26.65 7.37
CA ARG A 497 -14.37 27.18 6.72
C ARG A 497 -14.24 28.64 7.14
N ARG A 498 -13.04 29.07 7.52
CA ARG A 498 -12.84 30.46 7.93
C ARG A 498 -13.28 31.37 6.79
N LEU A 499 -14.18 32.29 7.10
CA LEU A 499 -14.48 33.46 6.30
C LEU A 499 -14.71 34.61 7.28
N GLU A 500 -13.79 35.54 7.28
CA GLU A 500 -13.71 36.68 8.19
C GLU A 500 -13.40 37.95 7.38
N SER A 501 -13.74 39.11 7.95
CA SER A 501 -13.55 40.41 7.29
C SER A 501 -13.14 41.45 8.33
N PHE A 502 -12.00 42.11 8.14
CA PHE A 502 -11.52 43.14 9.06
C PHE A 502 -10.84 44.31 8.29
N PRO A 503 -11.16 45.58 8.62
CA PRO A 503 -12.26 46.01 9.49
C PRO A 503 -13.63 45.71 8.85
N ASN A 504 -14.66 45.49 9.67
CA ASN A 504 -16.05 45.42 9.23
C ASN A 504 -16.96 45.88 10.40
N PRO A 505 -17.61 47.05 10.32
CA PRO A 505 -17.76 47.93 9.15
C PRO A 505 -16.46 48.58 8.66
N PHE A 506 -16.44 49.06 7.42
CA PHE A 506 -15.28 49.72 6.79
C PHE A 506 -15.69 50.95 5.96
N ARG A 507 -14.73 51.84 5.67
CA ARG A 507 -14.92 53.02 4.78
C ARG A 507 -14.25 52.83 3.42
N GLU A 508 -12.92 52.68 3.45
CA GLU A 508 -12.06 52.57 2.28
C GLU A 508 -11.95 51.10 1.86
N ALA A 509 -11.29 50.25 2.66
CA ALA A 509 -11.11 48.84 2.36
C ALA A 509 -11.39 47.90 3.54
N THR A 510 -11.68 46.64 3.23
CA THR A 510 -11.71 45.51 4.17
C THR A 510 -10.84 44.37 3.66
N THR A 511 -10.03 43.78 4.53
CA THR A 511 -9.31 42.53 4.25
C THR A 511 -10.21 41.36 4.62
N ILE A 512 -10.47 40.48 3.65
CA ILE A 512 -11.22 39.25 3.82
C ILE A 512 -10.22 38.11 3.99
N ARG A 513 -10.28 37.41 5.14
CA ARG A 513 -9.43 36.26 5.44
C ARG A 513 -10.24 34.97 5.31
N PHE A 514 -9.72 34.01 4.56
CA PHE A 514 -10.44 32.79 4.22
C PHE A 514 -9.53 31.55 4.15
N ASP A 515 -10.15 30.36 4.24
CA ASP A 515 -9.46 29.07 4.10
C ASP A 515 -9.89 28.35 2.81
N ALA A 516 -8.92 27.92 2.01
CA ALA A 516 -9.12 26.97 0.91
C ALA A 516 -9.15 25.52 1.45
N PRO A 517 -9.34 24.48 0.62
CA PRO A 517 -9.06 23.10 1.02
C PRO A 517 -7.57 22.90 1.32
N ARG A 518 -7.22 21.77 1.96
CA ARG A 518 -5.81 21.40 2.17
C ARG A 518 -5.12 21.11 0.82
N GLU A 519 -5.85 20.48 -0.10
CA GLU A 519 -5.47 20.27 -1.49
C GLU A 519 -5.76 21.50 -2.38
N SER A 520 -5.13 21.53 -3.56
CA SER A 520 -5.35 22.58 -4.56
C SER A 520 -6.74 22.46 -5.19
N ALA A 521 -7.62 23.41 -4.88
CA ALA A 521 -8.95 23.47 -5.46
C ALA A 521 -9.24 24.85 -6.04
N ARG A 522 -10.14 24.91 -7.02
CA ARG A 522 -10.63 26.20 -7.53
C ARG A 522 -11.43 26.90 -6.41
N VAL A 523 -10.92 28.06 -5.99
CA VAL A 523 -11.57 28.95 -5.04
C VAL A 523 -12.10 30.17 -5.78
N ARG A 524 -13.35 30.52 -5.48
CA ARG A 524 -13.99 31.75 -5.95
C ARG A 524 -14.43 32.58 -4.74
N LEU A 525 -14.00 33.83 -4.70
CA LEU A 525 -14.36 34.80 -3.67
C LEU A 525 -14.96 36.03 -4.35
N GLU A 526 -16.26 36.26 -4.14
CA GLU A 526 -17.04 37.29 -4.82
C GLU A 526 -17.79 38.16 -3.81
N VAL A 527 -18.10 39.41 -4.19
CA VAL A 527 -18.93 40.34 -3.41
C VAL A 527 -20.21 40.61 -4.18
N PHE A 528 -21.36 40.59 -3.50
CA PHE A 528 -22.69 40.81 -4.06
C PHE A 528 -23.41 41.95 -3.32
N ASP A 529 -24.29 42.67 -4.01
CA ASP A 529 -25.25 43.58 -3.38
C ASP A 529 -26.52 42.81 -2.92
N LEU A 530 -27.42 43.51 -2.21
CA LEU A 530 -28.62 42.90 -1.63
C LEU A 530 -29.65 42.39 -2.66
N SER A 531 -29.55 42.74 -3.94
CA SER A 531 -30.39 42.13 -4.99
C SER A 531 -29.73 40.89 -5.62
N GLY A 532 -28.61 40.42 -5.05
CA GLY A 532 -27.91 39.22 -5.52
C GLY A 532 -27.06 39.45 -6.77
N ARG A 533 -26.91 40.69 -7.23
CA ARG A 533 -26.03 41.04 -8.35
C ARG A 533 -24.58 41.11 -7.85
N ARG A 534 -23.65 40.54 -8.62
CA ARG A 534 -22.22 40.63 -8.30
C ARG A 534 -21.72 42.07 -8.44
N VAL A 535 -20.85 42.45 -7.51
CA VAL A 535 -20.26 43.78 -7.35
C VAL A 535 -18.77 43.71 -7.66
N ALA A 536 -18.07 42.69 -7.17
CA ALA A 536 -16.65 42.45 -7.45
C ALA A 536 -16.33 40.96 -7.40
N THR A 537 -15.33 40.53 -8.18
CA THR A 537 -14.66 39.23 -8.05
C THR A 537 -13.26 39.47 -7.47
N LEU A 538 -12.98 38.92 -6.28
CA LEU A 538 -11.73 39.14 -5.54
C LEU A 538 -10.72 38.01 -5.75
N VAL A 539 -11.22 36.79 -5.96
CA VAL A 539 -10.44 35.59 -6.32
C VAL A 539 -11.29 34.74 -7.27
N ASP A 540 -10.69 34.28 -8.37
CA ASP A 540 -11.13 33.07 -9.07
C ASP A 540 -9.87 32.35 -9.56
N GLY A 541 -9.64 31.14 -9.06
CA GLY A 541 -8.49 30.32 -9.44
C GLY A 541 -8.12 29.28 -8.38
N PHE A 542 -7.14 28.42 -8.69
CA PHE A 542 -6.70 27.38 -7.77
C PHE A 542 -5.97 27.97 -6.56
N ARG A 543 -6.33 27.49 -5.36
CA ARG A 543 -5.75 27.87 -4.06
C ARG A 543 -5.78 26.66 -3.12
N MET A 544 -4.87 26.64 -2.16
CA MET A 544 -4.77 25.64 -1.09
C MET A 544 -4.36 26.32 0.22
N GLY A 545 -4.59 25.65 1.35
CA GLY A 545 -4.16 26.09 2.67
C GLY A 545 -5.10 27.09 3.36
N SER A 546 -4.69 27.51 4.56
CA SER A 546 -5.50 28.32 5.48
C SER A 546 -4.96 29.74 5.67
N GLY A 547 -5.83 30.66 6.03
CA GLY A 547 -5.48 32.03 6.36
C GLY A 547 -5.12 32.92 5.15
N LEU A 548 -5.53 32.52 3.95
CA LEU A 548 -5.42 33.32 2.72
C LEU A 548 -6.15 34.66 2.88
N THR A 549 -5.69 35.68 2.17
CA THR A 549 -6.26 37.04 2.24
C THR A 549 -6.54 37.61 0.86
N ALA A 550 -7.65 38.35 0.75
CA ALA A 550 -7.96 39.22 -0.37
C ALA A 550 -8.55 40.52 0.16
N THR A 551 -8.30 41.64 -0.51
CA THR A 551 -8.78 42.96 -0.08
C THR A 551 -9.87 43.45 -1.02
N TRP A 552 -10.95 44.02 -0.48
CA TRP A 552 -11.93 44.77 -1.25
C TRP A 552 -11.87 46.25 -0.85
N ASP A 553 -11.69 47.13 -1.84
CA ASP A 553 -11.55 48.60 -1.72
C ASP A 553 -12.89 49.35 -1.92
N GLY A 554 -14.01 48.64 -1.88
CA GLY A 554 -15.33 49.20 -2.12
C GLY A 554 -15.63 49.52 -3.59
N ARG A 555 -14.81 49.14 -4.57
CA ARG A 555 -15.11 49.33 -6.00
C ARG A 555 -15.96 48.20 -6.60
N ARG A 556 -16.53 48.49 -7.78
CA ARG A 556 -17.22 47.53 -8.65
C ARG A 556 -16.29 46.95 -9.72
N GLU A 557 -16.73 45.91 -10.43
CA GLU A 557 -16.07 45.37 -11.64
C GLU A 557 -15.90 46.43 -12.75
N ASP A 558 -16.69 47.51 -12.75
CA ASP A 558 -16.57 48.67 -13.66
C ASP A 558 -15.64 49.79 -13.14
N GLY A 559 -15.00 49.60 -11.98
CA GLY A 559 -14.08 50.56 -11.35
C GLY A 559 -14.74 51.71 -10.57
N SER A 560 -16.06 51.90 -10.68
CA SER A 560 -16.81 52.89 -9.89
C SER A 560 -16.96 52.46 -8.42
N GLU A 561 -17.30 53.41 -7.54
CA GLU A 561 -17.54 53.10 -6.13
C GLU A 561 -18.89 52.39 -5.91
N ALA A 562 -18.87 51.33 -5.10
CA ALA A 562 -20.06 50.72 -4.53
C ALA A 562 -20.54 51.58 -3.34
N PRO A 563 -21.81 52.02 -3.31
CA PRO A 563 -22.28 52.98 -2.31
C PRO A 563 -22.23 52.43 -0.86
N PRO A 564 -22.21 53.29 0.16
CA PRO A 564 -22.35 52.88 1.56
C PRO A 564 -23.62 52.04 1.76
N SER A 565 -23.45 50.75 2.04
CA SER A 565 -24.51 49.73 2.03
C SER A 565 -24.03 48.43 2.68
N VAL A 566 -24.96 47.51 2.88
CA VAL A 566 -24.68 46.10 3.19
C VAL A 566 -24.35 45.34 1.89
N TYR A 567 -23.35 44.47 1.97
CA TYR A 567 -22.91 43.57 0.90
C TYR A 567 -22.76 42.14 1.43
N LEU A 568 -22.76 41.16 0.54
CA LEU A 568 -22.53 39.75 0.86
C LEU A 568 -21.25 39.27 0.15
N CYS A 569 -20.20 38.98 0.92
CA CYS A 569 -19.02 38.29 0.43
C CYS A 569 -19.27 36.78 0.49
N ARG A 570 -19.07 36.09 -0.64
CA ARG A 570 -19.31 34.65 -0.82
C ARG A 570 -18.00 33.96 -1.16
N LEU A 571 -17.67 32.92 -0.41
CA LEU A 571 -16.57 32.00 -0.70
C LEU A 571 -17.16 30.71 -1.29
N GLN A 572 -16.63 30.23 -2.40
CA GLN A 572 -16.89 28.89 -2.92
C GLN A 572 -15.55 28.15 -3.02
N ALA A 573 -15.42 27.03 -2.31
CA ALA A 573 -14.15 26.33 -2.15
C ALA A 573 -14.35 24.84 -1.81
N GLY A 574 -13.91 23.93 -2.67
CA GLY A 574 -13.97 22.48 -2.45
C GLY A 574 -15.37 21.99 -2.05
N GLY A 575 -16.36 22.20 -2.93
CA GLY A 575 -17.77 21.83 -2.73
C GLY A 575 -18.56 22.74 -1.78
N VAL A 576 -17.91 23.44 -0.85
CA VAL A 576 -18.57 24.29 0.16
C VAL A 576 -18.83 25.70 -0.36
N THR A 577 -19.97 26.30 0.00
CA THR A 577 -20.24 27.73 -0.18
C THR A 577 -20.49 28.38 1.19
N GLU A 578 -19.68 29.37 1.54
CA GLU A 578 -19.77 30.19 2.76
C GLU A 578 -20.15 31.64 2.43
N THR A 579 -20.73 32.39 3.37
CA THR A 579 -21.11 33.79 3.15
C THR A 579 -20.98 34.67 4.40
N ARG A 580 -20.37 35.86 4.23
CA ARG A 580 -20.28 36.89 5.27
C ARG A 580 -20.85 38.22 4.80
N ARG A 581 -21.54 38.89 5.73
CA ARG A 581 -22.07 40.24 5.55
C ARG A 581 -20.96 41.28 5.75
N LEU A 582 -20.69 42.10 4.74
CA LEU A 582 -19.85 43.29 4.83
C LEU A 582 -20.73 44.55 4.97
N LEU A 583 -20.27 45.56 5.70
CA LEU A 583 -20.94 46.87 5.79
C LEU A 583 -19.98 47.99 5.42
N ARG A 584 -20.20 48.64 4.27
CA ARG A 584 -19.49 49.87 3.89
C ARG A 584 -20.22 51.08 4.48
N VAL A 585 -19.51 51.93 5.18
CA VAL A 585 -20.01 53.22 5.72
C VAL A 585 -19.31 54.41 5.04
N ARG A 586 -19.87 55.61 5.23
CA ARG A 586 -19.20 56.87 4.89
C ARG A 586 -18.11 57.19 5.91
#